data_AF-A0A847IY84-F1
#
_entry.id   AF-A0A847IY84-F1
#
_cell.length_a   1.000
_cell.length_b   1.000
_cell.length_c   1.000
_cell.angle_alpha   90.00
_cell.angle_beta   90.00
_cell.angle_gamma   90.00
#
_symmetry.space_group_name_H-M   'P 1'
#
loop_
_entity.id
_entity.type
_entity.pdbx_description
1 polymer ?
#
loop_
_entity_poly.entity_id
_entity_poly.type
_entity_poly.pdbx_seq_one_letter_code
_entity_poly.pdbx_strand_id
1 'polypeptide(L)'
;MARNKTIFKEDILRAAEQFITEKSPSELTARGLSKYMNISTQPLYAEFENMAALKRELFSQIYYRLQNDVFNKKTHEDPVINLCLNYINFACQNPKLFKTIYLEKHGEDSHSVNEFSYNIFRTLIQDDPTYSKLTETQINSLLTGTWVISTGFANLIASSTIHPSQFEIISFLKDAINDVLQMEISKS
;
A
#
# COMPACT_ATOMS: atom_id res chain seq x y z
N MET A 1 24.49 20.41 -33.35
CA MET A 1 23.96 19.04 -33.16
C MET A 1 22.96 19.09 -32.00
N ALA A 2 21.74 18.62 -32.19
CA ALA A 2 20.77 18.53 -31.10
C ALA A 2 21.28 17.52 -30.06
N ARG A 3 21.34 17.91 -28.79
CA ARG A 3 21.73 17.02 -27.70
C ARG A 3 20.65 15.94 -27.56
N ASN A 4 21.00 14.69 -27.85
CA ASN A 4 20.08 13.56 -27.75
C ASN A 4 19.50 13.44 -26.33
N LYS A 5 18.16 13.29 -26.23
CA LYS A 5 17.46 13.07 -24.96
C LYS A 5 18.04 11.83 -24.27
N THR A 6 18.59 12.02 -23.07
CA THR A 6 19.31 10.97 -22.32
C THR A 6 18.55 10.51 -21.07
N ILE A 7 17.59 11.31 -20.60
CA ILE A 7 16.77 11.03 -19.42
C ILE A 7 15.32 10.95 -19.88
N PHE A 8 14.68 9.82 -19.64
CA PHE A 8 13.28 9.59 -19.94
C PHE A 8 12.44 9.61 -18.67
N LYS A 9 11.13 9.73 -18.85
CA LYS A 9 10.15 9.77 -17.77
C LYS A 9 10.29 8.58 -16.82
N GLU A 10 10.51 7.38 -17.37
CA GLU A 10 10.66 6.14 -16.62
C GLU A 10 11.93 6.13 -15.76
N ASP A 11 13.01 6.74 -16.24
CA ASP A 11 14.25 6.88 -15.46
C ASP A 11 14.05 7.80 -14.26
N ILE A 12 13.29 8.88 -14.45
CA ILE A 12 12.91 9.80 -13.38
C ILE A 12 12.04 9.10 -12.34
N LEU A 13 11.01 8.34 -12.77
CA LEU A 13 10.12 7.62 -11.85
C LEU A 13 10.86 6.53 -11.08
N ARG A 14 11.74 5.77 -11.75
CA ARG A 14 12.58 4.76 -11.08
C ARG A 14 13.50 5.39 -10.03
N ALA A 15 14.15 6.50 -10.38
CA ALA A 15 15.00 7.23 -9.44
C ALA A 15 14.18 7.85 -8.30
N ALA A 16 12.96 8.33 -8.56
CA ALA A 16 12.08 8.89 -7.56
C ALA A 16 11.60 7.81 -6.56
N GLU A 17 11.28 6.61 -7.03
CA GLU A 17 10.95 5.48 -6.16
C GLU A 17 12.13 5.10 -5.25
N GLN A 18 13.33 4.97 -5.82
CA GLN A 18 14.55 4.74 -5.02
C GLN A 18 14.75 5.85 -3.99
N PHE A 19 14.61 7.11 -4.41
CA PHE A 19 14.74 8.27 -3.53
C PHE A 19 13.80 8.19 -2.32
N ILE A 20 12.51 7.90 -2.52
CA ILE A 20 11.54 7.87 -1.40
C ILE A 20 11.75 6.69 -0.46
N THR A 21 12.35 5.59 -0.93
CA THR A 21 12.69 4.43 -0.07
C THR A 21 13.98 4.63 0.72
N GLU A 22 14.91 5.44 0.21
CA GLU A 22 16.18 5.76 0.88
C GLU A 22 16.08 6.98 1.80
N LYS A 23 15.16 7.89 1.49
CA LYS A 23 14.95 9.16 2.19
C LYS A 23 13.52 9.23 2.70
N SER A 24 12.72 10.19 2.21
CA SER A 24 11.30 10.32 2.53
C SER A 24 10.53 10.95 1.34
N PRO A 25 9.24 10.62 1.14
CA PRO A 25 8.36 11.31 0.18
C PRO A 25 8.28 12.82 0.41
N SER A 26 8.42 13.26 1.67
CA SER A 26 8.42 14.68 2.05
C SER A 26 9.62 15.45 1.46
N GLU A 27 10.76 14.77 1.28
CA GLU A 27 12.00 15.34 0.72
C GLU A 27 12.06 15.31 -0.81
N LEU A 28 11.08 14.65 -1.46
CA LEU A 28 11.02 14.51 -2.92
C LEU A 28 10.61 15.83 -3.57
N THR A 29 11.60 16.70 -3.75
CA THR A 29 11.52 18.00 -4.43
C THR A 29 12.30 17.96 -5.74
N ALA A 30 12.04 18.89 -6.66
CA ALA A 30 12.78 18.96 -7.93
C ALA A 30 14.29 19.04 -7.71
N ARG A 31 14.74 19.87 -6.76
CA ARG A 31 16.16 19.99 -6.39
C ARG A 31 16.69 18.71 -5.73
N GLY A 32 15.91 18.10 -4.84
CA GLY A 32 16.28 16.86 -4.16
C GLY A 32 16.51 15.72 -5.14
N LEU A 33 15.54 15.49 -6.03
CA LEU A 33 15.60 14.43 -7.04
C LEU A 33 16.68 14.70 -8.10
N SER A 34 16.81 15.94 -8.58
CA SER A 34 17.84 16.27 -9.58
C SER A 34 19.25 16.09 -9.02
N LYS A 35 19.47 16.46 -7.75
CA LYS A 35 20.75 16.20 -7.06
C LYS A 35 21.02 14.70 -6.92
N TYR A 36 19.99 13.91 -6.60
CA TYR A 36 20.11 12.46 -6.48
C TYR A 36 20.47 11.79 -7.82
N MET A 37 19.88 12.27 -8.91
CA MET A 37 20.12 11.80 -10.28
C MET A 37 21.37 12.42 -10.95
N ASN A 38 22.06 13.36 -10.28
CA ASN A 38 23.17 14.14 -10.83
C ASN A 38 22.82 14.88 -12.16
N ILE A 39 21.65 15.52 -12.20
CA ILE A 39 21.15 16.31 -13.34
C ILE A 39 20.73 17.72 -12.89
N SER A 40 20.49 18.63 -13.83
CA SER A 40 19.76 19.87 -13.55
C SER A 40 18.27 19.58 -13.34
N THR A 41 17.49 20.56 -12.89
CA THR A 41 16.02 20.40 -12.75
C THR A 41 15.28 20.40 -14.09
N GLN A 42 15.92 20.85 -15.17
CA GLN A 42 15.29 21.00 -16.48
C GLN A 42 14.72 19.70 -17.07
N PRO A 43 15.40 18.54 -17.00
CA PRO A 43 14.83 17.28 -17.51
C PRO A 43 13.59 16.83 -16.73
N LEU A 44 13.45 17.16 -15.44
CA LEU A 44 12.23 16.86 -14.69
C LEU A 44 11.03 17.62 -15.27
N TYR A 45 11.20 18.93 -15.48
CA TYR A 45 10.13 19.78 -16.02
C TYR A 45 9.87 19.59 -17.52
N ALA A 46 10.75 18.87 -18.22
CA ALA A 46 10.51 18.45 -19.60
C ALA A 46 9.53 17.26 -19.67
N GLU A 47 9.49 16.40 -18.64
CA GLU A 47 8.64 15.21 -18.59
C GLU A 47 7.40 15.39 -17.71
N PHE A 48 7.43 16.32 -16.75
CA PHE A 48 6.36 16.55 -15.79
C PHE A 48 6.02 18.04 -15.68
N GLU A 49 4.73 18.36 -15.68
CA GLU A 49 4.25 19.73 -15.50
C GLU A 49 4.75 20.36 -14.19
N ASN A 50 4.76 19.57 -13.11
CA ASN A 50 5.21 19.99 -11.79
C ASN A 50 5.53 18.75 -10.91
N MET A 51 6.06 18.99 -9.71
CA MET A 51 6.39 17.92 -8.77
C MET A 51 5.17 17.17 -8.25
N ALA A 52 3.98 17.78 -8.21
CA ALA A 52 2.76 17.09 -7.81
C ALA A 52 2.32 16.07 -8.88
N ALA A 53 2.44 16.41 -10.17
CA ALA A 53 2.20 15.48 -11.27
C ALA A 53 3.15 14.28 -11.22
N LEU A 54 4.44 14.52 -10.95
CA LEU A 54 5.44 13.46 -10.78
C LEU A 54 5.08 12.55 -9.60
N LYS A 55 4.78 13.12 -8.42
CA LYS A 55 4.39 12.35 -7.23
C LYS A 55 3.14 11.51 -7.48
N ARG A 56 2.10 12.09 -8.07
CA ARG A 56 0.86 11.38 -8.39
C ARG A 56 1.11 10.18 -9.31
N GLU A 57 1.91 10.37 -10.34
CA GLU A 57 2.24 9.29 -11.27
C GLU A 57 3.14 8.22 -10.63
N LEU A 58 4.11 8.62 -9.81
CA LEU A 58 4.94 7.71 -9.03
C LEU A 58 4.09 6.81 -8.13
N PHE A 59 3.22 7.40 -7.30
CA PHE A 59 2.35 6.63 -6.41
C PHE A 59 1.32 5.79 -7.18
N SER A 60 0.79 6.29 -8.30
CA SER A 60 -0.10 5.51 -9.18
C SER A 60 0.59 4.24 -9.69
N GLN A 61 1.85 4.32 -10.12
CA GLN A 61 2.61 3.13 -10.56
C GLN A 61 2.91 2.17 -9.41
N ILE A 62 3.26 2.69 -8.23
CA ILE A 62 3.49 1.88 -7.03
C ILE A 62 2.20 1.13 -6.67
N TYR A 63 1.07 1.84 -6.57
CA TYR A 63 -0.23 1.27 -6.23
C TYR A 63 -0.70 0.25 -7.26
N TYR A 64 -0.49 0.50 -8.55
CA TYR A 64 -0.78 -0.45 -9.60
C TYR A 64 0.01 -1.76 -9.43
N ARG A 65 1.32 -1.69 -9.15
CA ARG A 65 2.13 -2.89 -8.88
C ARG A 65 1.71 -3.60 -7.59
N LEU A 66 1.44 -2.86 -6.52
CA LEU A 66 0.96 -3.45 -5.28
C LEU A 66 -0.36 -4.20 -5.48
N GLN A 67 -1.30 -3.61 -6.20
CA GLN A 67 -2.58 -4.25 -6.49
C GLN A 67 -2.40 -5.55 -7.29
N ASN A 68 -1.63 -5.51 -8.38
CA ASN A 68 -1.54 -6.62 -9.33
C ASN A 68 -0.54 -7.71 -8.93
N ASP A 69 0.60 -7.33 -8.36
CA ASP A 69 1.72 -8.25 -8.11
C ASP A 69 1.80 -8.72 -6.67
N VAL A 70 1.25 -7.94 -5.73
CA VAL A 70 1.32 -8.22 -4.29
C VAL A 70 -0.02 -8.67 -3.74
N PHE A 71 -1.07 -7.86 -3.89
CA PHE A 71 -2.35 -8.07 -3.20
C PHE A 71 -3.32 -9.02 -3.93
N ASN A 72 -3.07 -9.34 -5.20
CA ASN A 72 -3.89 -10.26 -5.99
C ASN A 72 -3.56 -11.76 -5.78
N LYS A 73 -2.64 -12.12 -4.88
CA LYS A 73 -2.29 -13.52 -4.64
C LYS A 73 -3.39 -14.23 -3.84
N LYS A 74 -3.85 -15.38 -4.35
CA LYS A 74 -4.93 -16.19 -3.77
C LYS A 74 -4.37 -17.49 -3.19
N THR A 75 -4.07 -17.49 -1.89
CA THR A 75 -3.48 -18.62 -1.15
C THR A 75 -4.44 -19.28 -0.15
N HIS A 76 -5.61 -18.68 0.06
CA HIS A 76 -6.67 -19.10 0.97
C HIS A 76 -8.03 -18.91 0.26
N GLU A 77 -9.07 -19.59 0.71
CA GLU A 77 -10.43 -19.48 0.13
C GLU A 77 -11.06 -18.10 0.38
N ASP A 78 -10.93 -17.60 1.61
CA ASP A 78 -11.38 -16.28 2.03
C ASP A 78 -10.50 -15.17 1.42
N PRO A 79 -11.09 -14.22 0.67
CA PRO A 79 -10.34 -13.17 0.01
C PRO A 79 -9.78 -12.13 1.01
N VAL A 80 -10.45 -11.86 2.12
CA VAL A 80 -9.96 -10.91 3.15
C VAL A 80 -8.70 -11.47 3.80
N ILE A 81 -8.68 -12.77 4.09
CA ILE A 81 -7.49 -13.46 4.61
C ILE A 81 -6.33 -13.37 3.60
N ASN A 82 -6.58 -13.57 2.30
CA ASN A 82 -5.55 -13.40 1.27
C ASN A 82 -4.93 -12.00 1.31
N LEU A 83 -5.76 -10.95 1.34
CA LEU A 83 -5.30 -9.57 1.38
C LEU A 83 -4.43 -9.31 2.61
N CYS A 84 -4.84 -9.78 3.77
CA CYS A 84 -4.11 -9.62 5.03
C CYS A 84 -2.75 -10.34 5.01
N LEU A 85 -2.70 -11.58 4.54
CA LEU A 85 -1.46 -12.33 4.41
C LEU A 85 -0.50 -11.67 3.41
N ASN A 86 -1.03 -11.19 2.28
CA ASN A 86 -0.23 -10.46 1.28
C ASN A 86 0.33 -9.15 1.86
N TYR A 87 -0.45 -8.42 2.65
CA TYR A 87 -0.01 -7.23 3.38
C TYR A 87 1.10 -7.52 4.38
N ILE A 88 0.94 -8.55 5.22
CA ILE A 88 1.98 -8.95 6.19
C ILE A 88 3.27 -9.35 5.48
N ASN A 89 3.17 -10.17 4.43
CA ASN A 89 4.32 -10.60 3.63
C ASN A 89 5.02 -9.41 2.95
N PHE A 90 4.26 -8.47 2.40
CA PHE A 90 4.79 -7.25 1.81
C PHE A 90 5.58 -6.42 2.82
N ALA A 91 5.02 -6.21 4.01
CA ALA A 91 5.68 -5.47 5.09
C ALA A 91 7.02 -6.13 5.51
N CYS A 92 7.05 -7.46 5.58
CA CYS A 92 8.25 -8.19 5.97
C CYS A 92 9.32 -8.22 4.85
N GLN A 93 8.90 -8.38 3.59
CA GLN A 93 9.82 -8.50 2.46
C GLN A 93 10.33 -7.14 1.95
N ASN A 94 9.52 -6.09 2.08
CA ASN A 94 9.82 -4.76 1.54
C ASN A 94 9.67 -3.68 2.64
N PRO A 95 10.37 -3.78 3.78
CA PRO A 95 10.12 -2.95 4.96
C PRO A 95 10.32 -1.45 4.71
N LYS A 96 11.28 -1.08 3.85
CA LYS A 96 11.51 0.32 3.47
C LYS A 96 10.31 0.90 2.72
N LEU A 97 9.88 0.24 1.65
CA LEU A 97 8.74 0.68 0.86
C LEU A 97 7.43 0.63 1.67
N PHE A 98 7.26 -0.39 2.51
CA PHE A 98 6.14 -0.48 3.43
C PHE A 98 6.09 0.72 4.38
N LYS A 99 7.21 1.03 5.04
CA LYS A 99 7.31 2.21 5.91
C LYS A 99 6.99 3.49 5.13
N THR A 100 7.60 3.66 3.96
CA THR A 100 7.35 4.80 3.08
C THR A 100 5.86 4.94 2.82
N ILE A 101 5.16 3.89 2.37
CA ILE A 101 3.75 3.96 1.95
C ILE A 101 2.78 4.08 3.13
N TYR A 102 2.94 3.26 4.16
CA TYR A 102 1.92 3.08 5.21
C TYR A 102 2.22 3.81 6.52
N LEU A 103 3.48 4.16 6.81
CA LEU A 103 3.87 4.74 8.10
C LEU A 103 4.29 6.21 8.01
N GLU A 104 4.77 6.67 6.86
CA GLU A 104 5.15 8.08 6.67
C GLU A 104 3.95 8.94 6.26
N LYS A 105 3.91 10.17 6.77
CA LYS A 105 2.92 11.16 6.32
C LYS A 105 3.36 11.69 4.96
N HIS A 106 2.55 11.45 3.93
CA HIS A 106 2.79 11.92 2.57
C HIS A 106 2.39 13.39 2.32
N GLY A 107 2.15 14.18 3.37
CA GLY A 107 1.54 15.51 3.22
C GLY A 107 0.05 15.39 2.85
N GLU A 108 -0.44 16.27 1.96
CA GLU A 108 -1.82 16.24 1.45
C GLU A 108 -2.17 14.89 0.78
N ASP A 109 -1.17 14.14 0.33
CA ASP A 109 -1.31 12.83 -0.31
C ASP A 109 -1.59 11.68 0.67
N SER A 110 -1.65 11.93 1.99
CA SER A 110 -1.96 10.91 3.00
C SER A 110 -3.36 10.30 2.84
N HIS A 111 -4.28 11.00 2.17
CA HIS A 111 -5.57 10.45 1.79
C HIS A 111 -5.45 9.32 0.75
N SER A 112 -4.37 9.29 -0.05
CA SER A 112 -4.23 8.34 -1.17
C SER A 112 -4.01 6.89 -0.73
N VAL A 113 -3.28 6.64 0.37
CA VAL A 113 -3.04 5.25 0.84
C VAL A 113 -4.28 4.66 1.50
N ASN A 114 -5.04 5.47 2.24
CA ASN A 114 -6.30 5.05 2.84
C ASN A 114 -7.33 4.75 1.75
N GLU A 115 -7.46 5.63 0.77
CA GLU A 115 -8.35 5.43 -0.39
C GLU A 115 -7.94 4.21 -1.21
N PHE A 116 -6.65 4.04 -1.50
CA PHE A 116 -6.11 2.86 -2.19
C PHE A 116 -6.44 1.56 -1.43
N SER A 117 -6.16 1.52 -0.12
CA SER A 117 -6.39 0.34 0.72
C SER A 117 -7.88 0.01 0.81
N TYR A 118 -8.72 1.04 0.97
CA TYR A 118 -10.18 0.90 0.98
C TYR A 118 -10.71 0.39 -0.36
N ASN A 119 -10.28 0.96 -1.48
CA ASN A 119 -10.74 0.58 -2.81
C ASN A 119 -10.36 -0.87 -3.13
N ILE A 120 -9.13 -1.30 -2.84
CA ILE A 120 -8.74 -2.70 -3.00
C ILE A 120 -9.64 -3.61 -2.17
N PHE A 121 -9.82 -3.27 -0.90
CA PHE A 121 -10.64 -4.05 0.02
C PHE A 121 -12.07 -4.20 -0.50
N ARG A 122 -12.70 -3.09 -0.92
CA ARG A 122 -14.05 -3.06 -1.48
C ARG A 122 -14.18 -3.91 -2.73
N THR A 123 -13.31 -3.72 -3.71
CA THR A 123 -13.33 -4.50 -4.95
C THR A 123 -13.14 -5.99 -4.67
N LEU A 124 -12.34 -6.33 -3.66
CA LEU A 124 -12.04 -7.72 -3.33
C LEU A 124 -13.23 -8.43 -2.66
N ILE A 125 -14.04 -7.74 -1.84
CA ILE A 125 -15.18 -8.34 -1.16
C ILE A 125 -16.52 -8.21 -1.90
N GLN A 126 -16.61 -7.33 -2.91
CA GLN A 126 -17.89 -6.96 -3.54
C GLN A 126 -18.66 -8.16 -4.12
N ASP A 127 -17.94 -9.14 -4.66
CA ASP A 127 -18.50 -10.31 -5.35
C ASP A 127 -18.55 -11.55 -4.45
N ASP A 128 -18.09 -11.44 -3.20
CA ASP A 128 -18.08 -12.56 -2.25
C ASP A 128 -19.44 -12.70 -1.55
N PRO A 129 -20.11 -13.86 -1.63
CA PRO A 129 -21.41 -14.08 -0.99
C PRO A 129 -21.41 -13.83 0.53
N THR A 130 -20.27 -14.04 1.18
CA THR A 130 -20.09 -13.84 2.63
C THR A 130 -20.18 -12.36 3.00
N TYR A 131 -19.68 -11.47 2.14
CA TYR A 131 -19.53 -10.04 2.45
C TYR A 131 -20.50 -9.13 1.68
N SER A 132 -21.07 -9.61 0.57
CA SER A 132 -21.96 -8.83 -0.31
C SER A 132 -23.17 -8.19 0.38
N LYS A 133 -23.58 -8.70 1.55
CA LYS A 133 -24.74 -8.19 2.32
C LYS A 133 -24.36 -7.24 3.45
N LEU A 134 -23.06 -7.02 3.69
CA LEU A 134 -22.60 -6.17 4.78
C LEU A 134 -22.95 -4.71 4.53
N THR A 135 -23.37 -4.03 5.60
CA THR A 135 -23.53 -2.57 5.61
C THR A 135 -22.19 -1.87 5.52
N GLU A 136 -22.17 -0.60 5.10
CA GLU A 136 -20.95 0.23 5.10
C GLU A 136 -20.26 0.28 6.46
N THR A 137 -21.03 0.32 7.56
CA THR A 137 -20.47 0.28 8.91
C THR A 137 -19.74 -1.04 9.18
N GLN A 138 -20.32 -2.18 8.80
CA GLN A 138 -19.68 -3.49 8.95
C GLN A 138 -18.46 -3.64 8.06
N ILE A 139 -18.52 -3.16 6.81
CA ILE A 139 -17.37 -3.15 5.90
C ILE A 139 -16.22 -2.34 6.50
N ASN A 140 -16.50 -1.16 7.08
CA ASN A 140 -15.50 -0.35 7.76
C ASN A 140 -14.94 -1.05 9.00
N SER A 141 -15.78 -1.72 9.80
CA SER A 141 -15.34 -2.52 10.94
C SER A 141 -14.46 -3.70 10.51
N LEU A 142 -14.83 -4.40 9.44
CA LEU A 142 -14.07 -5.51 8.88
C LEU A 142 -12.70 -5.06 8.40
N LEU A 143 -12.65 -3.99 7.59
CA LEU A 143 -11.40 -3.40 7.13
C LEU A 143 -10.53 -2.97 8.32
N THR A 144 -11.11 -2.25 9.28
CA THR A 144 -10.35 -1.74 10.44
C THR A 144 -9.80 -2.89 11.29
N GLY A 145 -10.63 -3.87 11.65
CA GLY A 145 -10.22 -4.99 12.50
C GLY A 145 -9.12 -5.83 11.86
N THR A 146 -9.33 -6.21 10.60
CA THR A 146 -8.34 -7.00 9.85
C THR A 146 -7.04 -6.23 9.58
N TRP A 147 -7.13 -4.92 9.32
CA TRP A 147 -5.95 -4.09 9.10
C TRP A 147 -5.14 -3.86 10.38
N VAL A 148 -5.79 -3.65 11.53
CA VAL A 148 -5.11 -3.54 12.84
C VAL A 148 -4.35 -4.82 13.16
N ILE A 149 -5.00 -5.98 13.01
CA ILE A 149 -4.37 -7.29 13.23
C ILE A 149 -3.19 -7.49 12.30
N SER A 150 -3.38 -7.23 11.00
CA SER A 150 -2.33 -7.40 9.99
C SER A 150 -1.13 -6.47 10.24
N THR A 151 -1.39 -5.23 10.65
CA THR A 151 -0.34 -4.26 11.00
C THR A 151 0.40 -4.65 12.28
N GLY A 152 -0.32 -5.18 13.27
CA GLY A 152 0.26 -5.74 14.50
C GLY A 152 1.23 -6.89 14.18
N PHE A 153 0.77 -7.89 13.41
CA PHE A 153 1.62 -9.00 12.99
C PHE A 153 2.81 -8.52 12.16
N ALA A 154 2.59 -7.67 11.16
CA ALA A 154 3.65 -7.14 10.31
C ALA A 154 4.78 -6.50 11.13
N ASN A 155 4.44 -5.61 12.08
CA ASN A 155 5.42 -4.93 12.90
C ASN A 155 6.13 -5.87 13.88
N LEU A 156 5.39 -6.77 14.55
CA LEU A 156 5.95 -7.70 15.54
C LEU A 156 6.82 -8.79 14.91
N ILE A 157 6.50 -9.21 13.68
CA ILE A 157 7.34 -10.12 12.88
C ILE A 157 8.58 -9.38 12.39
N ALA A 158 8.43 -8.17 11.84
CA ALA A 158 9.56 -7.37 11.36
C ALA A 158 10.56 -7.03 12.48
N SER A 159 10.09 -6.84 13.72
CA SER A 159 10.95 -6.64 14.90
C SER A 159 11.49 -7.94 15.49
N SER A 160 11.20 -9.11 14.90
CA SER A 160 11.54 -10.45 15.43
C SER A 160 11.05 -10.66 16.87
N THR A 161 9.97 -9.98 17.28
CA THR A 161 9.39 -10.12 18.61
C THR A 161 8.55 -11.39 18.70
N ILE A 162 7.92 -11.80 17.61
CA ILE A 162 7.14 -13.02 17.49
C ILE A 162 7.47 -13.76 16.19
N HIS A 163 7.23 -15.07 16.19
CA HIS A 163 7.39 -15.94 15.01
C HIS A 163 6.16 -16.83 14.81
N PRO A 164 4.98 -16.24 14.55
CA PRO A 164 3.75 -17.00 14.37
C PRO A 164 3.83 -17.84 13.11
N SER A 165 3.24 -19.02 13.18
CA SER A 165 2.86 -19.78 12.00
C SER A 165 1.78 -19.03 11.22
N GLN A 166 1.68 -19.33 9.93
CA GLN A 166 0.58 -18.84 9.10
C GLN A 166 -0.79 -19.25 9.67
N PHE A 167 -0.88 -20.44 10.28
CA PHE A 167 -2.10 -20.92 10.94
C PHE A 167 -2.53 -19.99 12.08
N GLU A 168 -1.61 -19.57 12.95
CA GLU A 168 -1.92 -18.64 14.03
C GLU A 168 -2.42 -17.30 13.48
N ILE A 169 -1.74 -16.73 12.49
CA ILE A 169 -2.18 -15.47 11.84
C ILE A 169 -3.61 -15.63 11.30
N ILE A 170 -3.89 -16.72 10.57
CA ILE A 170 -5.21 -17.00 10.01
C ILE A 170 -6.26 -17.15 11.12
N SER A 171 -5.93 -17.79 12.24
CA SER A 171 -6.86 -17.94 13.36
C SER A 171 -7.31 -16.58 13.90
N PHE A 172 -6.39 -15.67 14.19
CA PHE A 172 -6.72 -14.32 14.66
C PHE A 172 -7.55 -13.53 13.63
N LEU A 173 -7.25 -13.68 12.33
CA LEU A 173 -8.04 -13.04 11.28
C LEU A 173 -9.45 -13.60 11.20
N LYS A 174 -9.62 -14.93 11.30
CA LYS A 174 -10.93 -15.58 11.31
C LYS A 174 -11.78 -15.13 12.49
N ASP A 175 -11.19 -15.01 13.67
CA ASP A 175 -11.91 -14.52 14.85
C ASP A 175 -12.43 -13.09 14.63
N ALA A 176 -11.59 -12.19 14.10
CA ALA A 176 -11.99 -10.81 13.80
C ALA A 176 -13.05 -10.71 12.69
N ILE A 177 -12.96 -11.56 11.66
CA ILE A 177 -13.97 -11.65 10.61
C ILE A 177 -15.30 -12.13 11.21
N ASN A 178 -15.26 -13.20 12.00
CA ASN A 178 -16.44 -13.76 12.65
C ASN A 178 -17.11 -12.74 13.58
N ASP A 179 -16.35 -12.00 14.38
CA ASP A 179 -16.90 -10.97 15.26
C ASP A 179 -17.74 -9.93 14.50
N VAL A 180 -17.27 -9.48 13.32
CA VAL A 180 -18.01 -8.53 12.47
C VAL A 180 -19.24 -9.16 11.83
N LEU A 181 -19.14 -10.43 11.39
CA LEU A 181 -20.30 -11.15 10.83
C LEU A 181 -21.38 -11.40 11.91
N GLN A 182 -20.98 -11.64 13.16
CA GLN A 182 -21.88 -11.88 14.29
C GLN A 182 -22.51 -10.59 14.87
N MET A 183 -21.97 -9.40 14.56
CA MET A 183 -22.61 -8.12 14.92
C MET A 183 -24.06 -8.01 14.40
N GLU A 184 -24.46 -8.83 13.42
CA GLU A 184 -25.85 -8.96 12.95
C GLU A 184 -26.82 -9.46 14.04
N ILE A 185 -26.38 -10.32 14.97
CA ILE A 185 -27.28 -11.00 15.92
C ILE A 185 -27.66 -10.09 17.10
N SER A 186 -26.83 -9.11 17.45
CA SER A 186 -27.05 -8.28 18.64
C SER A 186 -27.97 -7.07 18.43
N LYS A 187 -28.51 -6.88 17.22
CA LYS A 187 -29.41 -5.76 16.88
C LYS A 187 -30.87 -6.17 16.57
N SER A 188 -31.26 -7.41 16.85
CA SER A 188 -32.67 -7.86 16.79
C SER A 188 -33.36 -7.74 18.15
#